data_AF-A0A5C2SH34-F1
#
_entry.id   AF-A0A5C2SH34-F1
#
_cell.length_a   1.000
_cell.length_b   1.000
_cell.length_c   1.000
_cell.angle_alpha   90.00
_cell.angle_beta   90.00
_cell.angle_gamma   90.00
#
_symmetry.space_group_name_H-M   'P 1'
#
loop_
_entity.id
_entity.type
_entity.pdbx_description
1 polymer ?
#
loop_
_entity_poly.entity_id
_entity_poly.type
_entity_poly.pdbx_seq_one_letter_code
_entity_poly.pdbx_strand_id
1 'polypeptide(L)'
;MSNVGNIARGLKASITNPNVSEEVKERNQERLQEMERSGELDSSEAHEDNVAIGHKAALKNPNISEGAKEHSAEILEDMGRM
;
A
#
# COMPACT_ATOMS: atom_id res chain seq x y z
N MET A 1 -11.44 -2.59 3.54
CA MET A 1 -10.60 -3.79 3.33
C MET A 1 -9.15 -3.34 3.40
N SER A 2 -8.31 -4.00 4.18
CA SER A 2 -6.89 -3.67 4.24
C SER A 2 -6.25 -4.09 2.91
N ASN A 3 -5.71 -3.14 2.14
CA ASN A 3 -4.93 -3.45 0.94
C ASN A 3 -3.76 -4.37 1.36
N VAL A 4 -3.56 -5.44 0.60
CA VAL A 4 -2.46 -6.40 0.72
C VAL A 4 -1.11 -5.70 0.92
N GLY A 5 -0.85 -4.61 0.20
CA GLY A 5 0.36 -3.80 0.34
C GLY A 5 0.50 -3.15 1.72
N ASN A 6 -0.59 -2.74 2.35
CA ASN A 6 -0.56 -2.19 3.72
C ASN A 6 -0.28 -3.29 4.76
N ILE A 7 -0.83 -4.49 4.55
CA ILE A 7 -0.55 -5.66 5.39
C ILE A 7 0.94 -5.99 5.33
N ALA A 8 1.50 -6.09 4.12
CA ALA A 8 2.91 -6.37 3.92
C ALA A 8 3.83 -5.32 4.55
N ARG A 9 3.49 -4.02 4.43
CA ARG A 9 4.21 -2.93 5.10
C ARG A 9 4.15 -3.06 6.62
N GLY A 10 2.98 -3.40 7.17
CA GLY A 10 2.80 -3.63 8.61
C GLY A 10 3.62 -4.80 9.13
N LEU A 11 3.62 -5.93 8.42
CA LEU A 11 4.45 -7.10 8.75
C LEU A 11 5.93 -6.72 8.73
N LYS A 12 6.38 -6.00 7.69
CA LYS A 12 7.76 -5.53 7.57
C LYS A 12 8.17 -4.60 8.71
N ALA A 13 7.30 -3.68 9.10
CA ALA A 13 7.53 -2.80 10.25
C ALA A 13 7.58 -3.57 11.58
N SER A 14 6.76 -4.61 11.73
CA SER A 14 6.77 -5.45 12.93
C SER A 14 8.05 -6.29 13.03
N ILE A 15 8.62 -6.73 11.91
CA ILE A 15 9.87 -7.52 11.89
C ILE A 15 11.05 -6.70 12.41
N THR A 16 11.13 -5.41 12.07
CA THR A 16 12.23 -4.52 12.48
C THR A 16 12.02 -3.89 13.85
N ASN A 17 10.85 -4.03 14.46
CA ASN A 17 10.53 -3.43 15.74
C ASN A 17 11.24 -4.17 16.89
N PRO A 18 12.13 -3.50 17.66
CA PRO A 18 12.82 -4.14 18.79
C PRO A 18 11.88 -4.53 19.95
N ASN A 19 10.68 -3.96 20.02
CA ASN A 19 9.68 -4.26 21.06
C ASN A 19 8.80 -5.47 20.73
N VAL A 20 9.08 -6.18 19.64
CA VAL A 20 8.35 -7.38 19.20
C VAL A 20 9.21 -8.60 19.51
N SER A 21 8.59 -9.69 19.97
CA SER A 21 9.30 -10.95 20.26
C SER A 21 9.81 -11.61 18.98
N GLU A 22 10.90 -12.38 19.10
CA GLU A 22 11.49 -13.09 17.96
C GLU A 22 10.49 -14.07 17.30
N GLU A 23 9.68 -14.78 18.10
CA GLU A 23 8.61 -15.66 17.60
C GLU A 23 7.62 -14.91 16.68
N VAL A 24 7.24 -13.68 17.06
CA VAL A 24 6.32 -12.87 16.26
C VAL A 24 7.01 -12.35 15.00
N LYS A 25 8.30 -12.01 15.07
CA LYS A 25 9.09 -11.61 13.89
C LYS A 25 9.20 -12.75 12.88
N GLU A 26 9.49 -13.96 13.34
CA GLU A 26 9.58 -15.16 12.51
C GLU A 26 8.25 -15.45 11.81
N ARG A 27 7.14 -15.46 12.57
CA ARG A 27 5.79 -15.64 12.01
C ARG A 27 5.44 -14.56 10.98
N ASN A 28 5.78 -13.30 11.24
CA ASN A 28 5.53 -12.21 10.30
C ASN A 28 6.37 -12.33 9.04
N GLN A 29 7.60 -12.82 9.16
CA GLN A 29 8.49 -13.08 8.04
C GLN A 29 7.96 -14.22 7.18
N GLU A 30 7.50 -15.32 7.77
CA GLU A 30 6.86 -16.43 7.04
C GLU A 30 5.63 -15.95 6.26
N ARG A 31 4.74 -15.19 6.92
CA ARG A 31 3.55 -14.64 6.27
C ARG A 31 3.90 -13.70 5.12
N LEU A 32 4.92 -12.86 5.29
CA LEU A 32 5.38 -11.96 4.24
C LEU A 32 5.94 -12.74 3.02
N GLN A 33 6.72 -13.79 3.27
CA GLN A 33 7.23 -14.68 2.21
C GLN A 33 6.12 -15.44 1.49
N GLU A 34 5.08 -15.87 2.20
CA GLU A 34 3.91 -16.51 1.60
C GLU A 34 3.17 -15.56 0.66
N MET A 35 2.95 -14.31 1.09
CA MET A 35 2.31 -13.26 0.27
C MET A 35 3.13 -12.93 -0.98
N GLU A 36 4.46 -12.95 -0.90
CA GLU A 36 5.35 -12.78 -2.04
C GLU A 36 5.31 -13.99 -2.99
N ARG A 37 5.41 -15.20 -2.45
CA ARG A 37 5.40 -16.44 -3.23
C ARG A 37 4.06 -16.68 -3.95
N SER A 38 2.95 -16.28 -3.33
CA SER A 38 1.61 -16.37 -3.92
C SER A 38 1.35 -15.29 -4.97
N GLY A 39 2.23 -14.30 -5.11
CA GLY A 39 2.05 -13.18 -6.03
C GLY A 39 0.98 -12.18 -5.58
N GLU A 40 0.48 -12.29 -4.34
CA GLU A 40 -0.56 -11.39 -3.81
C GLU A 40 -0.09 -9.92 -3.84
N LEU A 41 1.19 -9.70 -3.56
CA LEU A 41 1.85 -8.39 -3.55
C LEU A 41 2.01 -7.76 -4.94
N ASP A 42 2.08 -8.58 -5.99
CA ASP A 42 2.39 -8.15 -7.36
C ASP A 42 1.16 -8.27 -8.28
N SER A 43 -0.01 -8.48 -7.69
CA SER A 43 -1.27 -8.51 -8.42
C SER A 43 -1.57 -7.13 -9.02
N SER A 44 -2.14 -7.12 -10.23
CA SER A 44 -2.54 -5.87 -10.91
C SER A 44 -3.50 -5.04 -10.04
N GLU A 45 -4.39 -5.70 -9.29
CA GLU A 45 -5.29 -5.04 -8.35
C GLU A 45 -4.54 -4.37 -7.19
N ALA A 46 -3.54 -5.03 -6.60
CA ALA A 46 -2.71 -4.42 -5.56
C ALA A 46 -1.90 -3.23 -6.10
N HIS A 47 -1.44 -3.30 -7.36
CA HIS A 47 -0.78 -2.18 -8.02
C HIS A 47 -1.74 -1.00 -8.21
N GLU A 48 -2.92 -1.23 -8.78
CA GLU A 48 -3.96 -0.22 -8.99
C GLU A 48 -4.41 0.44 -7.68
N ASP A 49 -4.59 -0.33 -6.61
CA ASP A 49 -4.92 0.22 -5.30
C ASP A 49 -3.81 1.15 -4.77
N ASN A 50 -2.54 0.80 -4.96
CA ASN A 50 -1.41 1.64 -4.55
C ASN A 50 -1.35 2.95 -5.36
N VAL A 51 -1.62 2.88 -6.67
CA VAL A 51 -1.71 4.05 -7.56
C VAL A 51 -2.84 4.96 -7.09
N ALA A 52 -4.03 4.42 -6.83
CA ALA A 52 -5.17 5.19 -6.33
C ALA A 52 -4.87 5.85 -4.96
N ILE A 53 -4.17 5.16 -4.06
CA ILE A 53 -3.73 5.75 -2.78
C ILE A 53 -2.79 6.94 -3.03
N GLY A 54 -1.86 6.83 -3.98
CA GLY A 54 -0.94 7.90 -4.36
C GLY A 54 -1.67 9.15 -4.86
N HIS A 55 -2.62 8.98 -5.79
CA HIS A 55 -3.42 10.10 -6.29
C HIS A 55 -4.30 10.72 -5.19
N LYS A 56 -4.89 9.92 -4.30
CA LYS A 56 -5.63 10.43 -3.13
C LYS A 56 -4.74 11.24 -2.19
N ALA A 57 -3.49 10.83 -2.01
CA ALA A 57 -2.53 11.58 -1.22
C ALA A 57 -2.14 12.91 -1.91
N ALA A 58 -1.96 12.91 -3.23
CA ALA A 58 -1.68 14.11 -4.00
C ALA A 58 -2.79 15.17 -3.87
N LEU A 59 -4.07 14.76 -3.91
CA LEU A 59 -5.22 15.65 -3.71
C LEU A 59 -5.19 16.38 -2.37
N LYS A 60 -4.72 15.72 -1.30
CA LYS A 60 -4.68 16.28 0.05
C LYS A 60 -3.40 17.05 0.36
N ASN A 61 -2.40 16.99 -0.52
CA ASN A 61 -1.11 17.61 -0.28
C ASN A 61 -1.17 19.11 -0.63
N PRO A 62 -0.99 20.03 0.36
CA PRO A 62 -1.02 21.47 0.10
C PRO A 62 0.14 21.96 -0.78
N ASN A 63 1.21 21.17 -0.93
CA ASN A 63 2.38 21.51 -1.75
C ASN A 63 2.26 21.07 -3.22
N ILE A 64 1.15 20.43 -3.61
CA ILE A 64 0.87 20.06 -5.01
C ILE A 64 0.05 21.17 -5.65
N SER A 65 0.35 21.48 -6.93
CA SER A 65 -0.39 22.50 -7.69
C SER A 65 -1.82 22.06 -7.98
N GLU A 66 -2.73 23.02 -8.11
CA GLU A 66 -4.14 22.73 -8.38
C GLU A 66 -4.33 21.90 -9.66
N GLY A 67 -3.64 22.24 -10.76
CA GLY A 67 -3.72 21.44 -12.00
C GLY A 67 -3.21 19.99 -11.85
N ALA A 68 -2.24 19.74 -10.96
CA ALA A 68 -1.80 18.37 -10.67
C ALA A 68 -2.78 17.61 -9.77
N LYS A 69 -3.53 18.33 -8.92
CA LYS A 69 -4.65 17.74 -8.16
C LYS A 69 -5.81 17.41 -9.08
N GLU A 70 -6.21 18.30 -9.99
CA GLU A 70 -7.24 18.05 -10.99
C GLU A 70 -6.92 16.79 -11.81
N HIS A 71 -5.69 16.68 -12.34
CA HIS A 71 -5.26 15.48 -13.05
C HIS A 71 -5.30 14.21 -12.17
N SER A 72 -4.93 14.32 -10.89
CA SER A 72 -5.04 13.20 -9.95
C SER A 72 -6.50 12.81 -9.65
N ALA A 73 -7.42 13.77 -9.68
CA ALA A 73 -8.86 13.52 -9.52
C ALA A 73 -9.44 12.80 -10.73
N GLU A 74 -9.08 13.23 -11.95
CA GLU A 74 -9.48 12.59 -13.21
C GLU A 74 -9.02 11.12 -13.25
N ILE A 75 -7.76 10.83 -12.94
CA ILE A 75 -7.24 9.46 -12.89
C ILE A 75 -8.03 8.60 -11.90
N LEU A 76 -8.40 9.15 -10.74
CA LEU A 76 -9.20 8.42 -9.76
C LEU A 76 -10.63 8.14 -10.25
N GLU A 77 -11.23 9.07 -10.99
CA GLU A 77 -12.54 8.88 -11.60
C GLU A 77 -12.49 7.80 -12.69
N ASP A 78 -11.50 7.84 -13.57
CA ASP A 78 -11.27 6.85 -14.64
C ASP A 78 -11.07 5.44 -14.07
N MET A 79 -10.39 5.32 -12.92
CA MET A 79 -10.20 4.06 -12.21
C MET A 79 -11.44 3.60 -11.45
N GLY A 80 -12.49 4.43 -11.33
CA GLY A 80 -13.66 4.16 -10.49
C GLY A 80 -13.34 4.17 -8.99
N ARG A 81 -12.34 4.97 -8.59
CA ARG A 81 -11.78 5.03 -7.23
C ARG A 81 -11.89 6.40 -6.57
N MET A 82 -12.59 7.36 -7.19
CA MET A 82 -12.82 8.72 -6.66
C MET A 82 -13.54 8.70 -5.30
#